data_AF-A0A7J3BD78-F1
#
_entry.id   AF-A0A7J3BD78-F1
#
_cell.length_a   1.000
_cell.length_b   1.000
_cell.length_c   1.000
_cell.angle_alpha   90.00
_cell.angle_beta   90.00
_cell.angle_gamma   90.00
#
_symmetry.space_group_name_H-M   'P 1'
#
loop_
_entity.id
_entity.type
_entity.pdbx_description
1 polymer ?
#
loop_
_entity_poly.entity_id
_entity_poly.type
_entity_poly.pdbx_seq_one_letter_code
_entity_poly.pdbx_strand_id
1 'polypeptide(L)'
;MTALRVLEPGIFASIQDLGRPGLRRYGIPTSGGMDRYSLRLANLLVGNPEDSACLEVTLGGTALEAMGDTVVAVTGADLSPKLNEGEMPQWEAIRIKRGDRIRFTTPRRGCRSYLSIVGGFETPICLGSRSSYSRSKLGQVESRILTRGEELTSSKYKLSIEEIVGRRVESSLIPRILERPTVDIIFAREDRGLFPDESFDYLTKSVYTVST
;
A
#
# COMPACT_ATOMS: atom_id res chain seq x y z
N MET A 1 12.91 -13.46 8.69
CA MET A 1 14.31 -13.04 8.45
C MET A 1 14.30 -11.60 7.97
N THR A 2 15.35 -10.81 8.18
CA THR A 2 15.44 -9.47 7.55
C THR A 2 15.40 -9.63 6.04
N ALA A 3 14.41 -9.02 5.41
CA ALA A 3 14.15 -9.17 3.99
C ALA A 3 14.51 -7.90 3.23
N LEU A 4 14.14 -6.73 3.76
CA LEU A 4 14.49 -5.43 3.21
C LEU A 4 15.05 -4.51 4.29
N ARG A 5 15.95 -3.61 3.92
CA ARG A 5 16.42 -2.50 4.75
C ARG A 5 15.99 -1.17 4.16
N VAL A 6 15.50 -0.27 4.99
CA VAL A 6 15.10 1.07 4.58
C VAL A 6 16.34 1.94 4.41
N LEU A 7 16.65 2.35 3.19
CA LEU A 7 17.70 3.33 2.90
C LEU A 7 17.17 4.74 3.04
N GLU A 8 15.97 4.98 2.49
CA GLU A 8 15.25 6.24 2.60
C GLU A 8 13.76 5.95 2.87
N PRO A 9 13.14 6.61 3.85
CA PRO A 9 11.72 6.37 4.13
C PRO A 9 10.79 7.05 3.12
N GLY A 10 11.29 8.06 2.39
CA GLY A 10 10.49 8.88 1.48
C GLY A 10 9.60 9.88 2.21
N ILE A 11 8.62 10.43 1.48
CA ILE A 11 7.66 11.41 2.04
C ILE A 11 6.84 10.75 3.15
N PHE A 12 6.27 9.57 2.86
CA PHE A 12 5.54 8.78 3.84
C PHE A 12 5.47 7.32 3.37
N ALA A 13 5.91 6.39 4.22
CA ALA A 13 5.80 4.97 3.99
C ALA A 13 5.42 4.25 5.29
N SER A 14 4.55 3.25 5.21
CA SER A 14 4.05 2.54 6.38
C SER A 14 3.62 1.11 6.09
N ILE A 15 3.74 0.23 7.07
CA ILE A 15 3.22 -1.14 6.98
C ILE A 15 1.68 -1.10 7.11
N GLN A 16 0.99 -1.75 6.17
CA GLN A 16 -0.46 -1.80 6.10
C GLN A 16 -0.95 -3.21 5.73
N ASP A 17 -1.91 -3.73 6.46
CA ASP A 17 -2.73 -4.88 6.06
C ASP A 17 -4.17 -4.42 5.74
N LEU A 18 -5.18 -5.28 5.89
CA LEU A 18 -6.60 -4.89 5.70
C LEU A 18 -7.19 -4.11 6.89
N GLY A 19 -6.40 -3.89 7.93
CA GLY A 19 -6.74 -3.12 9.11
C GLY A 19 -7.42 -3.92 10.21
N ARG A 20 -7.99 -3.19 11.17
CA ARG A 20 -8.63 -3.66 12.41
C ARG A 20 -10.14 -3.37 12.42
N PRO A 21 -10.95 -4.14 11.69
CA PRO A 21 -12.40 -3.93 11.68
C PRO A 21 -13.03 -4.19 13.06
N GLY A 22 -14.25 -3.67 13.28
CA GLY A 22 -15.03 -3.94 14.50
C GLY A 22 -14.74 -3.06 15.72
N LEU A 23 -13.68 -2.24 15.69
CA LEU A 23 -13.27 -1.44 16.85
C LEU A 23 -13.74 0.03 16.82
N ARG A 24 -14.50 0.44 15.80
CA ARG A 24 -14.98 1.83 15.65
C ARG A 24 -15.82 2.30 16.84
N ARG A 25 -16.57 1.40 17.48
CA ARG A 25 -17.36 1.70 18.69
C ARG A 25 -16.52 2.13 19.89
N TYR A 26 -15.21 1.88 19.85
CA TYR A 26 -14.23 2.29 20.87
C TYR A 26 -13.38 3.48 20.41
N GLY A 27 -13.77 4.17 19.32
CA GLY A 27 -13.01 5.27 18.75
C GLY A 27 -11.75 4.85 17.97
N ILE A 28 -11.57 3.55 17.72
CA ILE A 28 -10.40 3.02 17.02
C ILE A 28 -10.73 2.89 15.53
N PRO A 29 -10.02 3.62 14.63
CA PRO A 29 -10.27 3.52 13.20
C PRO A 29 -9.81 2.16 12.67
N THR A 30 -10.42 1.74 11.55
CA THR A 30 -10.05 0.48 10.89
C THR A 30 -8.62 0.51 10.36
N SER A 31 -8.09 1.68 9.96
CA SER A 31 -6.79 1.78 9.26
C SER A 31 -6.76 0.85 8.03
N GLY A 32 -5.60 0.30 7.69
CA GLY A 32 -5.42 -0.53 6.51
C GLY A 32 -4.84 0.26 5.35
N GLY A 33 -4.48 -0.47 4.29
CA GLY A 33 -4.12 0.15 3.01
C GLY A 33 -5.27 1.01 2.51
N MET A 34 -4.95 2.22 2.06
CA MET A 34 -5.94 3.17 1.54
C MET A 34 -6.65 2.63 0.29
N ASP A 35 -5.88 2.06 -0.63
CA ASP A 35 -6.38 1.28 -1.78
C ASP A 35 -6.19 -0.22 -1.49
N ARG A 36 -7.27 -0.79 -0.94
CA ARG A 36 -7.34 -2.21 -0.57
C ARG A 36 -7.26 -3.15 -1.76
N TYR A 37 -7.68 -2.69 -2.95
CA TYR A 37 -7.67 -3.52 -4.15
C TYR A 37 -6.24 -3.78 -4.60
N SER A 38 -5.45 -2.71 -4.72
CA SER A 38 -4.03 -2.82 -5.06
C SER A 38 -3.23 -3.58 -4.00
N LEU A 39 -3.52 -3.36 -2.70
CA LEU A 39 -2.90 -4.12 -1.61
C LEU A 39 -3.11 -5.63 -1.75
N ARG A 40 -4.36 -6.07 -1.96
CA ARG A 40 -4.71 -7.49 -2.11
C ARG A 40 -3.99 -8.09 -3.32
N LEU A 41 -4.00 -7.40 -4.46
CA LEU A 41 -3.32 -7.87 -5.66
C LEU A 41 -1.81 -7.98 -5.49
N ALA A 42 -1.17 -7.05 -4.76
CA ALA A 42 0.27 -7.16 -4.44
C ALA A 42 0.59 -8.46 -3.70
N ASN A 43 -0.23 -8.79 -2.69
CA ASN A 43 -0.07 -10.02 -1.92
C ASN A 43 -0.30 -11.28 -2.77
N LEU A 44 -1.38 -11.30 -3.55
CA LEU A 44 -1.72 -12.44 -4.39
C LEU A 44 -0.64 -12.73 -5.44
N LEU A 45 -0.03 -11.68 -6.03
CA LEU A 45 1.08 -11.80 -6.98
C LEU A 45 2.26 -12.58 -6.39
N VAL A 46 2.64 -12.29 -5.16
CA VAL A 46 3.77 -12.98 -4.48
C VAL A 46 3.36 -14.28 -3.79
N GLY A 47 2.09 -14.70 -3.92
CA GLY A 47 1.57 -15.95 -3.34
C GLY A 47 1.22 -15.86 -1.86
N ASN A 48 1.06 -14.66 -1.31
CA ASN A 48 0.60 -14.45 0.06
C ASN A 48 -0.94 -14.54 0.16
N PRO A 49 -1.49 -14.82 1.36
CA PRO A 49 -2.86 -14.48 1.69
C PRO A 49 -3.14 -12.99 1.40
N GLU A 50 -4.32 -12.69 0.85
CA GLU A 50 -4.66 -11.34 0.39
C GLU A 50 -4.64 -10.28 1.49
N ASP A 51 -4.80 -10.70 2.75
CA ASP A 51 -4.83 -9.88 3.95
C ASP A 51 -3.45 -9.70 4.62
N SER A 52 -2.39 -10.22 4.01
CA SER A 52 -1.02 -10.05 4.51
C SER A 52 -0.60 -8.58 4.51
N ALA A 53 0.35 -8.23 5.37
CA ALA A 53 0.86 -6.87 5.43
C ALA A 53 1.78 -6.55 4.24
N CYS A 54 1.53 -5.38 3.64
CA CYS A 54 2.31 -4.75 2.59
C CYS A 54 2.98 -3.47 3.11
N LEU A 55 3.95 -2.97 2.35
CA LEU A 55 4.46 -1.62 2.51
C LEU A 55 3.64 -0.67 1.62
N GLU A 56 2.91 0.27 2.22
CA GLU A 56 2.27 1.37 1.50
C GLU A 56 3.24 2.55 1.38
N VAL A 57 3.54 2.96 0.15
CA VAL A 57 4.40 4.11 -0.18
C VAL A 57 3.53 5.24 -0.73
N THR A 58 3.66 6.44 -0.18
CA THR A 58 2.92 7.63 -0.61
C THR A 58 3.84 8.61 -1.33
N LEU A 59 3.47 9.00 -2.55
CA LEU A 59 4.15 9.91 -3.48
C LEU A 59 5.55 9.48 -3.94
N GLY A 60 6.44 9.03 -3.05
CA GLY A 60 7.77 8.53 -3.42
C GLY A 60 8.87 8.99 -2.48
N GLY A 61 10.11 8.86 -2.96
CA GLY A 61 11.34 9.08 -2.20
C GLY A 61 11.76 7.87 -1.34
N THR A 62 10.94 6.82 -1.26
CA THR A 62 11.27 5.61 -0.51
C THR A 62 12.30 4.78 -1.26
N ALA A 63 13.37 4.38 -0.58
CA ALA A 63 14.43 3.53 -1.12
C ALA A 63 14.70 2.36 -0.16
N LEU A 64 14.78 1.15 -0.70
CA LEU A 64 14.94 -0.10 0.04
C LEU A 64 16.10 -0.91 -0.55
N GLU A 65 16.80 -1.66 0.28
CA GLU A 65 17.83 -2.62 -0.12
C GLU A 65 17.40 -4.03 0.25
N ALA A 66 17.53 -4.97 -0.70
CA ALA A 66 17.26 -6.37 -0.48
C ALA A 66 18.35 -7.01 0.38
N MET A 67 17.96 -7.63 1.49
CA MET A 67 18.89 -8.25 2.43
C MET A 67 19.14 -9.74 2.14
N GLY A 68 18.37 -10.31 1.22
CA GLY A 68 18.48 -11.67 0.72
C GLY A 68 17.76 -11.84 -0.61
N ASP A 69 17.94 -13.00 -1.25
CA ASP A 69 17.20 -13.36 -2.46
C ASP A 69 15.73 -13.61 -2.11
N THR A 70 14.82 -12.94 -2.81
CA THR A 70 13.37 -12.98 -2.52
C THR A 70 12.54 -12.56 -3.74
N VAL A 71 11.22 -12.55 -3.59
CA VAL A 71 10.26 -12.11 -4.61
C VAL A 71 9.41 -10.98 -4.05
N VAL A 72 9.24 -9.93 -4.84
CA VAL A 72 8.40 -8.78 -4.51
C VAL A 72 7.43 -8.47 -5.66
N ALA A 73 6.37 -7.73 -5.36
CA ALA A 73 5.49 -7.16 -6.37
C ALA A 73 5.10 -5.74 -5.97
N VAL A 74 4.96 -4.86 -6.97
CA VAL A 74 4.50 -3.47 -6.77
C VAL A 74 3.20 -3.25 -7.52
N THR A 75 2.19 -2.71 -6.84
CA THR A 75 0.87 -2.37 -7.42
C THR A 75 0.45 -0.95 -7.00
N GLY A 76 -0.73 -0.51 -7.46
CA GLY A 76 -1.27 0.82 -7.15
C GLY A 76 -0.76 1.90 -8.10
N ALA A 77 -0.49 3.09 -7.56
CA ALA A 77 0.01 4.24 -8.30
C ALA A 77 1.33 3.93 -9.02
N ASP A 78 1.57 4.60 -10.15
CA ASP A 78 2.88 4.64 -10.80
C ASP A 78 3.71 5.74 -10.13
N LEU A 79 4.52 5.33 -9.16
CA LEU A 79 5.49 6.18 -8.46
C LEU A 79 6.90 6.05 -9.06
N SER A 80 6.99 5.70 -10.35
CA SER A 80 8.24 5.45 -11.08
C SER A 80 9.18 4.51 -10.32
N PRO A 81 8.75 3.28 -9.98
CA PRO A 81 9.58 2.34 -9.25
C PRO A 81 10.77 1.89 -10.09
N LYS A 82 11.95 1.86 -9.47
CA LYS A 82 13.22 1.47 -10.08
C LYS A 82 13.79 0.28 -9.36
N LEU A 83 14.39 -0.64 -10.11
CA LEU A 83 15.22 -1.72 -9.59
C LEU A 83 16.66 -1.46 -10.05
N ASN A 84 17.54 -1.16 -9.09
CA ASN A 84 18.89 -0.67 -9.35
C ASN A 84 18.85 0.60 -10.24
N GLU A 85 19.37 0.52 -11.45
CA GLU A 85 19.38 1.60 -12.44
C GLU A 85 18.23 1.48 -13.47
N GLY A 86 17.50 0.36 -13.48
CA GLY A 86 16.45 0.06 -14.45
C GLY A 86 15.04 0.38 -13.96
N GLU A 87 14.07 0.34 -14.89
CA GLU A 87 12.65 0.35 -14.56
C GLU A 87 12.26 -0.95 -13.83
N MET A 88 11.44 -0.83 -12.78
CA MET A 88 10.83 -1.98 -12.12
C MET A 88 9.40 -2.15 -12.67
N PRO A 89 9.03 -3.32 -13.23
CA PRO A 89 7.67 -3.53 -13.67
C PRO A 89 6.71 -3.51 -12.48
N GLN A 90 5.53 -2.93 -12.70
CA GLN A 90 4.41 -3.01 -11.75
C GLN A 90 3.46 -4.13 -12.18
N TRP A 91 2.63 -4.58 -11.24
CA TRP A 91 1.62 -5.62 -11.45
C TRP A 91 2.21 -6.98 -11.86
N GLU A 92 3.47 -7.21 -11.48
CA GLU A 92 4.24 -8.42 -11.75
C GLU A 92 5.04 -8.82 -10.51
N ALA A 93 5.14 -10.14 -10.25
CA ALA A 93 6.01 -10.69 -9.24
C ALA A 93 7.44 -10.84 -9.80
N ILE A 94 8.40 -10.15 -9.20
CA ILE A 94 9.78 -10.12 -9.66
C ILE A 94 10.74 -10.66 -8.61
N ARG A 95 11.75 -11.40 -9.08
CA ARG A 95 12.88 -11.80 -8.25
C ARG A 95 13.78 -10.61 -8.01
N ILE A 96 14.20 -10.41 -6.77
CA ILE A 96 15.29 -9.52 -6.39
C ILE A 96 16.35 -10.34 -5.65
N LYS A 97 17.61 -9.95 -5.80
CA LYS A 97 18.76 -10.58 -5.16
C LYS A 97 19.26 -9.72 -4.03
N ARG A 98 20.02 -10.32 -3.11
CA ARG A 98 20.71 -9.56 -2.06
C ARG A 98 21.53 -8.41 -2.67
N GLY A 99 21.36 -7.21 -2.11
CA GLY A 99 22.01 -5.97 -2.55
C GLY A 99 21.25 -5.19 -3.62
N ASP A 100 20.21 -5.77 -4.24
CA ASP A 100 19.36 -5.03 -5.17
C ASP A 100 18.63 -3.91 -4.44
N ARG A 101 18.47 -2.77 -5.12
CA ARG A 101 17.85 -1.57 -4.56
C ARG A 101 16.56 -1.22 -5.26
N ILE A 102 15.48 -1.11 -4.50
CA ILE A 102 14.18 -0.64 -5.00
C ILE A 102 14.04 0.83 -4.64
N ARG A 103 13.72 1.69 -5.61
CA ARG A 103 13.52 3.13 -5.39
C ARG A 103 12.23 3.61 -6.01
N PHE A 104 11.39 4.25 -5.20
CA PHE A 104 10.22 5.01 -5.67
C PHE A 104 10.64 6.45 -5.85
N THR A 105 10.52 6.98 -7.07
CA THR A 105 11.06 8.30 -7.41
C THR A 105 9.95 9.33 -7.50
N THR A 106 9.61 9.81 -8.69
CA THR A 106 8.59 10.83 -8.89
C THR A 106 7.27 10.17 -9.28
N PRO A 107 6.13 10.55 -8.66
CA PRO A 107 4.81 10.11 -9.11
C PRO A 107 4.58 10.49 -10.58
N ARG A 108 4.26 9.50 -11.42
CA ARG A 108 3.71 9.73 -12.76
C ARG A 108 2.19 9.77 -12.72
N ARG A 109 1.57 8.89 -11.92
CA ARG A 109 0.11 8.77 -11.86
C ARG A 109 -0.35 8.13 -10.56
N GLY A 110 -1.28 8.80 -9.86
CA GLY A 110 -1.81 8.34 -8.57
C GLY A 110 -0.95 8.79 -7.38
N CYS A 111 -1.28 8.28 -6.19
CA CYS A 111 -0.71 8.77 -4.93
C CYS A 111 -0.02 7.67 -4.10
N ARG A 112 -0.52 6.43 -4.12
CA ARG A 112 -0.04 5.35 -3.25
C ARG A 112 0.27 4.08 -4.02
N SER A 113 1.44 3.49 -3.78
CA SER A 113 1.82 2.17 -4.26
C SER A 113 1.93 1.18 -3.10
N TYR A 114 1.75 -0.10 -3.41
CA TYR A 114 1.90 -1.19 -2.45
C TYR A 114 3.01 -2.10 -2.91
N LEU A 115 4.02 -2.27 -2.06
CA LEU A 115 5.05 -3.29 -2.23
C LEU A 115 4.71 -4.46 -1.32
N SER A 116 4.52 -5.64 -1.90
CA SER A 116 4.45 -6.90 -1.16
C SER A 116 5.72 -7.70 -1.37
N ILE A 117 6.03 -8.55 -0.40
CA ILE A 117 7.14 -9.48 -0.41
C ILE A 117 6.62 -10.87 -0.09
N VAL A 118 7.15 -11.91 -0.74
CA VAL A 118 6.77 -13.29 -0.43
C VAL A 118 6.95 -13.59 1.06
N GLY A 119 5.95 -14.24 1.66
CA GLY A 119 5.82 -14.47 3.10
C GLY A 119 5.14 -13.34 3.87
N GLY A 120 4.99 -12.16 3.28
CA GLY A 120 4.37 -10.99 3.89
C GLY A 120 5.28 -10.30 4.91
N PHE A 121 5.05 -9.01 5.18
CA PHE A 121 5.81 -8.30 6.20
C PHE A 121 5.40 -8.73 7.61
N GLU A 122 6.41 -9.00 8.43
CA GLU A 122 6.25 -9.41 9.82
C GLU A 122 6.56 -8.23 10.75
N THR A 123 5.56 -7.86 11.55
CA THR A 123 5.61 -6.79 12.55
C THR A 123 4.96 -7.28 13.86
N PRO A 124 4.83 -6.47 14.92
CA PRO A 124 3.91 -6.79 16.01
C PRO A 124 2.45 -6.63 15.57
N ILE A 125 1.57 -7.54 16.02
CA ILE A 125 0.13 -7.41 15.83
C ILE A 125 -0.42 -6.52 16.95
N CYS A 126 -1.12 -5.45 16.58
CA CYS A 126 -1.80 -4.53 17.49
C CYS A 126 -3.30 -4.55 17.20
N LEU A 127 -4.08 -5.03 18.18
CA LEU A 127 -5.55 -5.13 18.07
C LEU A 127 -6.00 -5.93 16.84
N GLY A 128 -5.35 -7.08 16.61
CA GLY A 128 -5.67 -7.99 15.51
C GLY A 128 -5.18 -7.55 14.12
N SER A 129 -4.37 -6.49 14.02
CA SER A 129 -3.84 -5.98 12.75
C SER A 129 -2.41 -5.48 12.86
N ARG A 130 -1.68 -5.60 11.75
CA ARG A 130 -0.32 -5.11 11.51
C ARG A 130 -0.29 -3.67 11.01
N SER A 131 -1.43 -3.08 10.63
CA SER A 131 -1.50 -1.74 10.06
C SER A 131 -1.01 -0.64 11.00
N SER A 132 -0.15 0.23 10.50
CA SER A 132 0.27 1.43 11.23
C SER A 132 -0.81 2.52 11.21
N TYR A 133 -1.02 3.16 12.35
CA TYR A 133 -1.85 4.35 12.49
C TYR A 133 -1.14 5.39 13.34
N SER A 134 -0.50 6.35 12.67
CA SER A 134 0.42 7.32 13.27
C SER A 134 -0.25 8.25 14.29
N ARG A 135 -1.49 8.70 14.04
CA ARG A 135 -2.19 9.66 14.92
C ARG A 135 -2.42 9.16 16.34
N SER A 136 -2.67 7.86 16.51
CA SER A 136 -2.92 7.25 17.84
C SER A 136 -1.90 6.19 18.20
N LYS A 137 -0.78 6.16 17.49
CA LYS A 137 0.34 5.26 17.77
C LYS A 137 -0.01 3.77 17.83
N LEU A 138 -0.92 3.32 16.97
CA LEU A 138 -1.31 1.91 16.88
C LEU A 138 -0.52 1.19 15.77
N GLY A 139 -0.18 -0.08 16.00
CA GLY A 139 0.65 -0.89 15.10
C GLY A 139 2.03 -1.16 15.68
N GLN A 140 3.04 -1.32 14.81
CA GLN A 140 4.44 -1.56 15.19
C GLN A 140 4.84 -0.59 16.32
N VAL A 141 5.26 -1.17 17.44
CA VAL A 141 5.52 -0.54 18.75
C VAL A 141 6.58 0.53 18.58
N GLU A 142 6.14 1.73 18.20
CA GLU A 142 6.86 3.00 17.98
C GLU A 142 6.13 3.89 16.94
N SER A 143 4.99 3.49 16.36
CA SER A 143 4.00 4.39 15.71
C SER A 143 4.45 5.26 14.54
N ARG A 144 5.68 5.09 14.07
CA ARG A 144 6.31 6.01 13.15
C ARG A 144 6.19 5.46 11.73
N ILE A 145 6.16 6.42 10.82
CA ILE A 145 6.63 6.28 9.45
C ILE A 145 7.93 5.49 9.48
N LEU A 146 8.19 4.69 8.44
CA LEU A 146 9.47 3.98 8.34
C LEU A 146 10.65 4.92 8.62
N THR A 147 11.70 4.38 9.24
CA THR A 147 12.91 5.14 9.56
C THR A 147 14.11 4.65 8.76
N ARG A 148 15.06 5.54 8.47
CA ARG A 148 16.31 5.14 7.80
C ARG A 148 17.05 4.11 8.66
N GLY A 149 17.50 3.04 8.03
CA GLY A 149 18.19 1.92 8.68
C GLY A 149 17.26 0.86 9.26
N GLU A 150 15.94 1.09 9.26
CA GLU A 150 14.97 0.11 9.74
C GLU A 150 15.03 -1.17 8.90
N GLU A 151 14.97 -2.30 9.57
CA GLU A 151 14.98 -3.62 8.95
C GLU A 151 13.57 -4.21 8.94
N LEU A 152 13.06 -4.46 7.74
CA LEU A 152 11.75 -5.06 7.51
C LEU A 152 11.91 -6.57 7.35
N THR A 153 11.28 -7.31 8.25
CA THR A 153 11.31 -8.77 8.22
C THR A 153 10.17 -9.35 7.43
N SER A 154 10.40 -10.50 6.77
CA SER A 154 9.34 -11.31 6.19
C SER A 154 9.25 -12.68 6.86
N SER A 155 8.03 -13.23 6.91
CA SER A 155 7.76 -14.56 7.44
C SER A 155 8.19 -15.66 6.46
N LYS A 156 8.27 -16.89 6.96
CA LYS A 156 8.56 -18.07 6.12
C LYS A 156 7.42 -18.31 5.14
N TYR A 157 7.78 -18.75 3.93
CA TYR A 157 6.84 -19.08 2.87
C TYR A 157 7.13 -20.49 2.34
N LYS A 158 6.11 -21.13 1.73
CA LYS A 158 6.19 -22.52 1.26
C LYS A 158 6.55 -22.66 -0.22
N LEU A 159 6.11 -21.70 -1.03
CA LEU A 159 6.33 -21.69 -2.47
C LEU A 159 7.81 -21.45 -2.79
N SER A 160 8.33 -22.06 -3.85
CA SER A 160 9.65 -21.70 -4.35
C SER A 160 9.60 -20.33 -5.06
N ILE A 161 10.77 -19.69 -5.20
CA ILE A 161 10.90 -18.44 -5.96
C ILE A 161 10.45 -18.67 -7.41
N GLU A 162 10.81 -19.82 -7.98
CA GLU A 162 10.50 -20.21 -9.36
C GLU A 162 9.00 -20.40 -9.60
N GLU A 163 8.21 -20.77 -8.59
CA GLU A 163 6.75 -20.88 -8.68
C GLU A 163 6.02 -19.53 -8.66
N ILE A 164 6.68 -18.46 -8.21
CA ILE A 164 6.07 -17.15 -7.99
C ILE A 164 6.50 -16.14 -9.07
N VAL A 165 7.78 -16.15 -9.43
CA VAL A 165 8.35 -15.17 -10.36
C VAL A 165 7.64 -15.21 -11.71
N GLY A 166 7.35 -14.04 -12.26
CA GLY A 166 6.69 -13.89 -13.55
C GLY A 166 5.17 -13.96 -13.51
N ARG A 167 4.56 -14.20 -12.34
CA ARG A 167 3.11 -13.99 -12.17
C ARG A 167 2.76 -12.53 -12.46
N ARG A 168 1.69 -12.32 -13.22
CA ARG A 168 1.23 -11.00 -13.66
C ARG A 168 -0.27 -10.87 -13.42
N VAL A 169 -0.72 -9.67 -13.08
CA VAL A 169 -2.15 -9.36 -13.06
C VAL A 169 -2.62 -9.22 -14.50
N GLU A 170 -3.77 -9.80 -14.82
CA GLU A 170 -4.42 -9.61 -16.11
C GLU A 170 -4.69 -8.11 -16.33
N SER A 171 -4.39 -7.59 -17.53
CA SER A 171 -4.49 -6.16 -17.82
C SER A 171 -5.89 -5.57 -17.58
N SER A 172 -6.94 -6.38 -17.75
CA SER A 172 -8.34 -6.00 -17.49
C SER A 172 -8.64 -5.74 -16.00
N LEU A 173 -7.86 -6.34 -15.10
CA LEU A 173 -7.99 -6.20 -13.65
C LEU A 173 -7.14 -5.04 -13.10
N ILE A 174 -6.26 -4.44 -13.91
CA ILE A 174 -5.45 -3.30 -13.47
C ILE A 174 -6.32 -2.04 -13.43
N PRO A 175 -6.50 -1.38 -12.26
CA PRO A 175 -7.36 -0.22 -12.16
C PRO A 175 -6.87 0.95 -13.01
N ARG A 176 -7.80 1.59 -13.73
CA ARG A 176 -7.50 2.83 -14.45
C ARG A 176 -7.52 4.02 -13.49
N ILE A 177 -6.35 4.52 -13.11
CA ILE A 177 -6.23 5.74 -12.29
C ILE A 177 -6.59 6.99 -13.13
N LEU A 178 -7.64 7.72 -12.80
CA LEU A 178 -8.04 8.91 -13.58
C LEU A 178 -7.44 10.18 -12.98
N GLU A 179 -7.06 11.15 -13.82
CA GLU A 179 -6.63 12.48 -13.34
C GLU A 179 -7.79 13.25 -12.69
N ARG A 180 -9.01 13.04 -13.20
CA ARG A 180 -10.26 13.59 -12.68
C ARG A 180 -11.23 12.45 -12.41
N PRO A 181 -11.10 11.74 -11.28
CA PRO A 181 -12.01 10.67 -10.94
C PRO A 181 -13.39 11.22 -10.55
N THR A 182 -14.45 10.52 -10.94
CA THR A 182 -15.79 10.70 -10.38
C THR A 182 -15.96 9.72 -9.23
N VAL A 183 -16.59 10.16 -8.14
CA VAL A 183 -16.90 9.31 -6.99
C VAL A 183 -18.40 9.27 -6.80
N ASP A 184 -18.93 8.07 -6.56
CA ASP A 184 -20.34 7.89 -6.26
C ASP A 184 -20.60 8.25 -4.80
N ILE A 185 -21.67 9.02 -4.57
CA ILE A 185 -22.11 9.44 -3.23
C ILE A 185 -23.48 8.82 -2.99
N ILE A 186 -23.61 8.08 -1.88
CA ILE A 186 -24.90 7.60 -1.38
C ILE A 186 -25.32 8.55 -0.26
N PHE A 187 -26.40 9.30 -0.49
CA PHE A 187 -26.99 10.19 0.52
C PHE A 187 -27.80 9.38 1.52
N ALA A 188 -27.63 9.69 2.80
CA ALA A 188 -28.51 9.18 3.85
C ALA A 188 -29.86 9.89 3.78
N ARG A 189 -30.91 9.24 4.29
CA ARG A 189 -32.26 9.83 4.30
C ARG A 189 -32.28 11.09 5.18
N GLU A 190 -31.51 11.05 6.26
CA GLU A 190 -31.40 12.09 7.28
C GLU A 190 -30.66 13.34 6.77
N ASP A 191 -29.91 13.23 5.68
CA ASP A 191 -29.23 14.38 5.07
C ASP A 191 -30.25 15.37 4.47
N ARG A 192 -31.39 14.86 3.97
CA ARG A 192 -32.41 15.68 3.32
C ARG A 192 -33.12 16.57 4.35
N GLY A 193 -33.08 17.88 4.11
CA GLY A 193 -33.63 18.89 5.02
C GLY A 193 -32.61 19.54 5.96
N LEU A 194 -31.39 19.01 6.07
CA LEU A 194 -30.27 19.69 6.74
C LEU A 194 -29.64 20.77 5.85
N PHE A 195 -29.74 20.59 4.53
CA PHE A 195 -29.24 21.50 3.52
C PHE A 195 -30.33 21.80 2.48
N PRO A 196 -30.29 22.98 1.82
CA PRO A 196 -31.12 23.26 0.65
C PRO A 196 -30.86 22.22 -0.47
N ASP A 197 -31.90 21.88 -1.24
CA ASP A 197 -31.80 20.92 -2.34
C ASP A 197 -30.69 21.28 -3.36
N GLU A 198 -30.51 22.58 -3.62
CA GLU A 198 -29.45 23.11 -4.49
C GLU A 198 -28.03 22.73 -4.02
N SER A 199 -27.83 22.48 -2.71
CA SER A 199 -26.53 22.08 -2.17
C SER A 199 -26.14 20.65 -2.58
N PHE A 200 -27.12 19.76 -2.72
CA PHE A 200 -26.87 18.39 -3.19
C PHE A 200 -26.53 18.36 -4.68
N ASP A 201 -27.20 19.22 -5.45
CA ASP A 201 -26.88 19.45 -6.86
C ASP A 201 -25.48 20.04 -7.01
N TYR A 202 -25.14 21.05 -6.21
CA TYR A 202 -23.79 21.60 -6.18
C TYR A 202 -22.75 20.52 -5.83
N LEU A 203 -23.01 19.70 -4.81
CA LEU A 203 -22.12 18.63 -4.38
C LEU A 203 -21.85 17.58 -5.46
N THR A 204 -22.85 17.24 -6.26
CA THR A 204 -22.74 16.14 -7.24
C THR A 204 -22.33 16.61 -8.64
N LYS A 205 -22.55 17.89 -8.97
CA LYS A 205 -22.26 18.45 -10.30
C LYS A 205 -21.02 19.32 -10.36
N SER A 206 -20.47 19.73 -9.21
CA SER A 206 -19.27 20.57 -9.15
C SER A 206 -17.98 19.76 -9.21
N VAL A 207 -16.91 20.42 -9.65
CA VAL A 207 -15.55 19.89 -9.60
C VAL A 207 -14.88 20.37 -8.32
N TYR A 208 -14.31 19.42 -7.56
CA TYR A 208 -13.61 19.69 -6.32
C TYR A 208 -12.10 19.51 -6.49
N THR A 209 -11.33 20.41 -5.89
CA THR A 209 -9.86 20.30 -5.82
C THR A 209 -9.48 19.72 -4.46
N VAL A 210 -8.66 18.67 -4.47
CA VAL A 210 -8.08 18.10 -3.24
C VAL A 210 -7.10 19.11 -2.65
N SER A 211 -7.31 19.50 -1.39
CA SER A 211 -6.40 20.38 -0.67
C SER A 211 -5.09 19.68 -0.32
N THR A 212 -4.00 20.44 -0.26
CA THR A 212 -2.67 19.99 0.19
C THR A 212 -2.57 19.85 1.70
#